data_AF-A0AA88LV54-F1
#
_entry.id   AF-A0AA88LV54-F1
#
_cell.length_a   1.000
_cell.length_b   1.000
_cell.length_c   1.000
_cell.angle_alpha   90.00
_cell.angle_beta   90.00
_cell.angle_gamma   90.00
#
_symmetry.space_group_name_H-M   'P 1'
#
loop_
_entity.id
_entity.type
_entity.pdbx_description
1 polymer ?
#
loop_
_entity_poly.entity_id
_entity_poly.type
_entity_poly.pdbx_seq_one_letter_code
_entity_poly.pdbx_strand_id
1 'polypeptide(L)'
;MSGFMSDSFGTFTHAVVRAMPASYTEGALRSGAGQVDAVRAQQEHDHYVDVLRNRLGLEVLELPADENLPDCVFVEDAAVVCGDTALVTRPGAESRRGETKAMKNALMKLGLNIVEMTDESATLDGGDVLFTGQEFFVGLSKRTNQRGAEILADTFKDYAVSTVPVKDGLHLKSFCSMAGPGLIAIGSSESAQKALKTMQQMSDHKYDKLTLPDDAAANCVYMNLPSKGHVLLHCTPEEYPESAKVFEKLKEHMLIPVPNVEGARWTERSPAARFSSVNQPRSKGAVPEAHPAPCTHAFKTGRLDAFLCYWIMIMTMMMFIIGRPEADSVLRQS
;
A
#
# COMPACT_ATOMS: atom_id res chain seq x y z
N MET A 1 -15.72 -0.11 -29.87
CA MET A 1 -16.59 -0.60 -28.79
C MET A 1 -15.78 -0.48 -27.50
N SER A 2 -15.84 0.66 -26.81
CA SER A 2 -14.93 1.00 -25.70
C SER A 2 -15.67 1.63 -24.51
N GLY A 3 -16.96 1.34 -24.35
CA GLY A 3 -17.85 2.04 -23.42
C GLY A 3 -18.60 1.15 -22.43
N PHE A 4 -18.20 -0.12 -22.25
CA PHE A 4 -18.92 -1.05 -21.36
C PHE A 4 -18.11 -1.53 -20.14
N MET A 5 -16.82 -1.16 -20.01
CA MET A 5 -15.97 -1.62 -18.90
C MET A 5 -15.73 -0.55 -17.81
N SER A 6 -16.13 0.71 -18.00
CA SER A 6 -15.95 1.76 -16.98
C SER A 6 -16.85 1.57 -15.77
N ASP A 7 -18.02 0.96 -15.95
CA ASP A 7 -19.09 0.97 -14.93
C ASP A 7 -18.91 -0.11 -13.84
N SER A 8 -17.97 -1.04 -14.02
CA SER A 8 -17.71 -2.15 -13.08
C SER A 8 -16.41 -2.04 -12.29
N PHE A 9 -15.58 -1.01 -12.52
CA PHE A 9 -14.33 -0.86 -11.77
C PHE A 9 -14.63 -0.58 -10.29
N GLY A 10 -13.94 -1.30 -9.41
CA GLY A 10 -14.17 -1.20 -7.96
C GLY A 10 -15.46 -1.87 -7.48
N THR A 11 -16.11 -2.73 -8.29
CA THR A 11 -17.30 -3.47 -7.85
C THR A 11 -16.95 -4.79 -7.18
N PHE A 12 -17.65 -5.05 -6.07
CA PHE A 12 -17.05 -5.69 -4.93
C PHE A 12 -18.12 -6.27 -4.00
N THR A 13 -17.97 -7.53 -3.60
CA THR A 13 -19.00 -8.29 -2.85
C THR A 13 -18.50 -8.86 -1.52
N HIS A 14 -17.24 -9.28 -1.46
CA HIS A 14 -16.63 -9.91 -0.28
C HIS A 14 -15.37 -9.19 0.13
N ALA A 15 -15.08 -9.12 1.43
CA ALA A 15 -13.79 -8.66 1.93
C ALA A 15 -13.06 -9.73 2.73
N VAL A 16 -11.78 -9.98 2.47
CA VAL A 16 -10.94 -10.80 3.36
C VAL A 16 -10.13 -9.88 4.26
N VAL A 17 -10.26 -10.09 5.57
CA VAL A 17 -9.50 -9.40 6.62
C VAL A 17 -8.89 -10.45 7.55
N ARG A 18 -7.95 -10.04 8.41
CA ARG A 18 -7.34 -10.94 9.39
C ARG A 18 -7.19 -10.23 10.72
N ALA A 19 -7.56 -10.90 11.80
CA ALA A 19 -7.49 -10.34 13.15
C ALA A 19 -6.04 -10.01 13.53
N MET A 20 -5.90 -8.98 14.37
CA MET A 20 -4.61 -8.51 14.86
C MET A 20 -4.05 -9.47 15.94
N PRO A 21 -2.81 -9.95 15.81
CA PRO A 21 -2.18 -10.76 16.85
C PRO A 21 -1.71 -9.88 18.01
N ALA A 22 -1.66 -10.43 19.23
CA ALA A 22 -1.07 -9.72 20.36
C ALA A 22 0.42 -9.42 20.13
N SER A 23 1.12 -10.28 19.39
CA SER A 23 2.51 -10.10 18.99
C SER A 23 2.75 -8.92 18.04
N TYR A 24 1.69 -8.30 17.50
CA TYR A 24 1.78 -7.14 16.60
C TYR A 24 2.66 -6.02 17.16
N THR A 25 2.45 -5.62 18.41
CA THR A 25 3.11 -4.43 19.00
C THR A 25 4.60 -4.57 19.22
N GLU A 26 5.12 -5.79 19.29
CA GLU A 26 6.54 -6.08 19.53
C GLU A 26 7.21 -6.69 18.30
N GLY A 27 6.53 -7.60 17.61
CA GLY A 27 7.10 -8.46 16.58
C GLY A 27 6.90 -8.01 15.13
N ALA A 28 6.00 -7.06 14.85
CA ALA A 28 5.76 -6.62 13.48
C ALA A 28 6.95 -5.80 12.93
N LEU A 29 7.15 -5.87 11.62
CA LEU A 29 8.24 -5.15 10.96
C LEU A 29 7.91 -3.64 10.94
N ARG A 30 8.84 -2.79 11.39
CA ARG A 30 8.64 -1.31 11.44
C ARG A 30 9.89 -0.53 11.10
N SER A 31 9.71 0.77 10.85
CA SER A 31 10.85 1.72 10.83
C SER A 31 10.78 2.90 11.78
N GLY A 32 9.64 3.12 12.42
CA GLY A 32 9.47 4.14 13.43
C GLY A 32 9.91 3.65 14.81
N ALA A 33 10.38 4.57 15.65
CA ALA A 33 10.72 4.33 17.06
C ALA A 33 9.50 4.52 18.02
N GLY A 34 8.28 4.56 17.49
CA GLY A 34 7.07 4.77 18.29
C GLY A 34 6.58 3.47 18.93
N GLN A 35 6.28 3.51 20.22
CA GLN A 35 5.46 2.47 20.86
C GLN A 35 4.08 2.48 20.21
N VAL A 36 3.49 1.30 20.06
CA VAL A 36 2.17 1.13 19.47
C VAL A 36 1.18 0.85 20.57
N ASP A 37 0.08 1.60 20.57
CA ASP A 37 -1.03 1.36 21.47
C ASP A 37 -1.85 0.19 20.92
N ALA A 38 -1.64 -1.00 21.49
CA ALA A 38 -2.32 -2.22 21.07
C ALA A 38 -3.85 -2.09 21.12
N VAL A 39 -4.37 -1.42 22.15
CA VAL A 39 -5.82 -1.28 22.36
C VAL A 39 -6.39 -0.39 21.27
N ARG A 40 -5.72 0.74 20.99
CA ARG A 40 -6.12 1.63 19.92
C ARG A 40 -6.00 0.98 18.55
N ALA A 41 -4.92 0.23 18.28
CA ALA A 41 -4.74 -0.50 17.02
C ALA A 41 -5.87 -1.52 16.78
N GLN A 42 -6.26 -2.26 17.81
CA GLN A 42 -7.39 -3.17 17.74
C GLN A 42 -8.71 -2.42 17.50
N GLN A 43 -8.95 -1.29 18.19
CA GLN A 43 -10.16 -0.48 18.00
C GLN A 43 -10.25 0.10 16.58
N GLU A 44 -9.13 0.57 16.02
CA GLU A 44 -9.05 1.07 14.64
C GLU A 44 -9.34 -0.05 13.64
N HIS A 45 -8.79 -1.26 13.87
CA HIS A 45 -9.07 -2.44 13.06
C HIS A 45 -10.54 -2.86 13.13
N ASP A 46 -11.11 -2.98 14.33
CA ASP A 46 -12.51 -3.35 14.55
C ASP A 46 -13.44 -2.35 13.87
N HIS A 47 -13.13 -1.05 13.96
CA HIS A 47 -13.89 0.00 13.28
C HIS A 47 -13.82 -0.13 11.76
N TYR A 48 -12.65 -0.41 11.20
CA TYR A 48 -12.52 -0.67 9.77
C TYR A 48 -13.38 -1.89 9.37
N VAL A 49 -13.29 -3.01 10.10
CA VAL A 49 -14.09 -4.22 9.82
C VAL A 49 -15.59 -3.90 9.85
N ASP A 50 -16.02 -3.15 10.85
CA ASP A 50 -17.41 -2.69 11.00
C ASP A 50 -17.88 -1.84 9.82
N VAL A 51 -17.03 -0.91 9.34
CA VAL A 51 -17.32 -0.12 8.15
C VAL A 51 -17.54 -1.03 6.94
N LEU A 52 -16.66 -2.01 6.71
CA LEU A 52 -16.82 -2.93 5.58
C LEU A 52 -18.11 -3.76 5.68
N ARG A 53 -18.33 -4.36 6.84
CA ARG A 53 -19.42 -5.32 7.08
C ARG A 53 -20.77 -4.63 7.17
N ASN A 54 -20.88 -3.68 8.10
CA ASN A 54 -22.16 -3.13 8.52
C ASN A 54 -22.52 -1.85 7.77
N ARG A 55 -21.54 -0.97 7.51
CA ARG A 55 -21.81 0.26 6.76
C ARG A 55 -21.88 0.02 5.27
N LEU A 56 -20.91 -0.71 4.71
CA LEU A 56 -20.80 -0.93 3.26
C LEU A 56 -21.60 -2.14 2.78
N GLY A 57 -21.80 -3.14 3.63
CA GLY A 57 -22.63 -4.31 3.33
C GLY A 57 -21.89 -5.41 2.59
N LEU A 58 -20.56 -5.50 2.76
CA LEU A 58 -19.75 -6.55 2.16
C LEU A 58 -19.76 -7.81 3.01
N GLU A 59 -19.65 -8.96 2.36
CA GLU A 59 -19.43 -10.23 3.05
C GLU A 59 -17.98 -10.31 3.55
N VAL A 60 -17.77 -10.04 4.85
CA VAL A 60 -16.43 -10.03 5.44
C VAL A 60 -16.04 -11.41 5.97
N LEU A 61 -15.05 -12.03 5.32
CA LEU A 61 -14.35 -13.21 5.81
C LEU A 61 -13.16 -12.79 6.67
N GLU A 62 -13.28 -13.04 7.97
CA GLU A 62 -12.26 -12.69 8.95
C GLU A 62 -11.43 -13.92 9.32
N LEU A 63 -10.14 -13.86 8.99
CA LEU A 63 -9.17 -14.90 9.33
C LEU A 63 -8.68 -14.73 10.77
N PRO A 64 -8.40 -15.83 11.49
CA PRO A 64 -7.84 -15.73 12.83
C PRO A 64 -6.44 -15.14 12.81
N ALA A 65 -6.09 -14.43 13.88
CA ALA A 65 -4.73 -14.00 14.16
C ALA A 65 -3.80 -15.20 14.31
N ASP A 66 -2.51 -14.99 14.07
CA ASP A 66 -1.46 -15.97 14.35
C ASP A 66 -0.30 -15.27 15.05
N GLU A 67 -0.06 -15.62 16.32
CA GLU A 67 0.95 -14.98 17.14
C GLU A 67 2.37 -15.17 16.59
N ASN A 68 2.61 -16.18 15.74
CA ASN A 68 3.89 -16.40 15.07
C ASN A 68 4.08 -15.52 13.83
N LEU A 69 3.04 -14.80 13.40
CA LEU A 69 3.03 -13.94 12.23
C LEU A 69 2.55 -12.54 12.65
N PRO A 70 3.40 -11.72 13.29
CA PRO A 70 3.01 -10.42 13.83
C PRO A 70 2.41 -9.46 12.80
N ASP A 71 2.83 -9.57 11.54
CA ASP A 71 2.34 -8.75 10.42
C ASP A 71 1.07 -9.31 9.75
N CYS A 72 0.47 -10.40 10.26
CA CYS A 72 -0.58 -11.13 9.54
C CYS A 72 -1.87 -10.33 9.28
N VAL A 73 -2.06 -9.23 10.00
CA VAL A 73 -3.17 -8.29 9.80
C VAL A 73 -3.11 -7.61 8.42
N PHE A 74 -1.91 -7.47 7.83
CA PHE A 74 -1.66 -6.85 6.53
C PHE A 74 -1.87 -7.84 5.38
N VAL A 75 -3.10 -8.30 5.22
CA VAL A 75 -3.47 -9.34 4.26
C VAL A 75 -3.11 -9.00 2.80
N GLU A 76 -3.11 -7.71 2.43
CA GLU A 76 -2.86 -7.24 1.07
C GLU A 76 -1.59 -7.83 0.45
N ASP A 77 -0.54 -8.00 1.24
CA ASP A 77 0.75 -8.45 0.69
C ASP A 77 0.77 -9.92 0.29
N ALA A 78 -0.17 -10.73 0.80
CA ALA A 78 -0.19 -12.17 0.63
C ALA A 78 -0.91 -12.64 -0.66
N ALA A 79 -1.66 -11.76 -1.34
CA ALA A 79 -2.36 -12.10 -2.57
C ALA A 79 -2.58 -10.87 -3.49
N VAL A 80 -2.87 -11.12 -4.76
CA VAL A 80 -3.41 -10.14 -5.71
C VAL A 80 -4.60 -10.81 -6.42
N VAL A 81 -5.75 -10.14 -6.46
CA VAL A 81 -6.97 -10.70 -7.08
C VAL A 81 -7.39 -9.81 -8.24
N CYS A 82 -7.67 -10.43 -9.38
CA CYS A 82 -8.23 -9.76 -10.55
C CYS A 82 -9.20 -10.70 -11.27
N GLY A 83 -10.43 -10.23 -11.50
CA GLY A 83 -11.50 -11.07 -12.02
C GLY A 83 -11.79 -12.25 -11.10
N ASP A 84 -11.75 -13.46 -11.65
CA ASP A 84 -11.97 -14.71 -10.91
C ASP A 84 -10.66 -15.37 -10.44
N THR A 85 -9.51 -14.72 -10.64
CA THR A 85 -8.18 -15.30 -10.41
C THR A 85 -7.45 -14.57 -9.29
N ALA A 86 -6.82 -15.36 -8.41
CA ALA A 86 -5.99 -14.90 -7.32
C ALA A 86 -4.56 -15.42 -7.48
N LEU A 87 -3.61 -14.49 -7.56
CA LEU A 87 -2.19 -14.77 -7.38
C LEU A 87 -1.86 -14.76 -5.89
N VAL A 88 -1.62 -15.92 -5.29
CA VAL A 88 -0.99 -16.01 -3.97
C VAL A 88 0.48 -15.67 -4.12
N THR A 89 0.90 -14.61 -3.45
CA THR A 89 2.24 -14.04 -3.61
C THR A 89 3.29 -14.84 -2.85
N ARG A 90 4.56 -14.43 -3.03
CA ARG A 90 5.65 -14.84 -2.15
C ARG A 90 6.23 -13.57 -1.51
N PRO A 91 5.79 -13.22 -0.29
CA PRO A 91 6.22 -12.00 0.36
C PRO A 91 7.75 -11.87 0.43
N GLY A 92 8.24 -10.65 0.20
CA GLY A 92 9.67 -10.33 0.22
C GLY A 92 10.28 -10.48 1.61
N ALA A 93 9.52 -10.17 2.65
CA ALA A 93 9.90 -10.45 4.03
C ALA A 93 9.68 -11.94 4.35
N GLU A 94 10.75 -12.66 4.68
CA GLU A 94 10.67 -14.11 4.92
C GLU A 94 9.75 -14.48 6.08
N SER A 95 9.73 -13.66 7.14
CA SER A 95 8.84 -13.81 8.30
C SER A 95 7.35 -13.80 7.91
N ARG A 96 7.01 -13.17 6.78
CA ARG A 96 5.62 -13.00 6.31
C ARG A 96 5.17 -14.10 5.35
N ARG A 97 6.08 -14.95 4.85
CA ARG A 97 5.72 -15.99 3.88
C ARG A 97 4.69 -17.00 4.41
N GLY A 98 4.66 -17.22 5.73
CA GLY A 98 3.67 -18.08 6.39
C GLY A 98 2.22 -17.58 6.28
N GLU A 99 2.01 -16.28 6.03
CA GLU A 99 0.69 -15.66 5.93
C GLU A 99 -0.12 -16.17 4.73
N THR A 100 0.58 -16.50 3.64
CA THR A 100 0.01 -16.93 2.35
C THR A 100 -0.84 -18.19 2.45
N LYS A 101 -0.54 -19.09 3.40
CA LYS A 101 -1.28 -20.34 3.58
C LYS A 101 -2.73 -20.09 4.01
N ALA A 102 -2.93 -19.19 4.98
CA ALA A 102 -4.28 -18.85 5.44
C ALA A 102 -5.05 -18.11 4.34
N MET A 103 -4.38 -17.19 3.64
CA MET A 103 -4.95 -16.44 2.52
C MET A 103 -5.40 -17.36 1.38
N LYS A 104 -4.53 -18.26 0.91
CA LYS A 104 -4.85 -19.25 -0.12
C LYS A 104 -6.12 -20.03 0.20
N ASN A 105 -6.21 -20.57 1.42
CA ASN A 105 -7.37 -21.35 1.84
C ASN A 105 -8.66 -20.51 1.85
N ALA A 106 -8.57 -19.23 2.22
CA ALA A 106 -9.69 -18.29 2.19
C ALA A 106 -10.17 -18.06 0.75
N LEU A 107 -9.25 -17.75 -0.16
CA LEU A 107 -9.54 -17.47 -1.57
C LEU A 107 -10.08 -18.70 -2.31
N MET A 108 -9.59 -19.91 -1.98
CA MET A 108 -10.15 -21.17 -2.49
C MET A 108 -11.61 -21.37 -2.05
N LYS A 109 -11.95 -21.06 -0.79
CA LYS A 109 -13.33 -21.16 -0.28
C LYS A 109 -14.27 -20.16 -0.95
N LEU A 110 -13.75 -19.01 -1.36
CA LEU A 110 -14.46 -18.01 -2.15
C LEU A 110 -14.57 -18.40 -3.64
N GLY A 111 -14.03 -19.56 -4.02
CA GLY A 111 -14.15 -20.14 -5.36
C GLY A 111 -13.34 -19.43 -6.43
N LEU A 112 -12.23 -18.79 -6.06
CA LEU A 112 -11.30 -18.18 -7.01
C LEU A 112 -10.34 -19.22 -7.61
N ASN A 113 -9.91 -18.97 -8.85
CA ASN A 113 -8.82 -19.69 -9.48
C ASN A 113 -7.51 -19.28 -8.81
N ILE A 114 -6.78 -20.23 -8.25
CA ILE A 114 -5.54 -19.94 -7.51
C ILE A 114 -4.32 -20.17 -8.40
N VAL A 115 -3.47 -19.16 -8.49
CA VAL A 115 -2.10 -19.25 -8.99
C VAL A 115 -1.15 -18.96 -7.83
N GLU A 116 -0.12 -19.78 -7.66
CA GLU A 116 0.83 -19.63 -6.56
C GLU A 116 2.22 -19.24 -7.08
N MET A 117 2.80 -18.21 -6.49
CA MET A 117 4.20 -17.83 -6.74
C MET A 117 5.13 -18.81 -6.01
N THR A 118 5.48 -19.90 -6.70
CA THR A 118 6.33 -20.98 -6.15
C THR A 118 7.82 -20.83 -6.48
N ASP A 119 8.18 -19.97 -7.43
CA ASP A 119 9.56 -19.67 -7.81
C ASP A 119 10.31 -19.02 -6.64
N GLU A 120 11.36 -19.68 -6.13
CA GLU A 120 12.13 -19.21 -4.98
C GLU A 120 12.92 -17.92 -5.26
N SER A 121 13.20 -17.64 -6.53
CA SER A 121 13.86 -16.41 -6.96
C SER A 121 12.90 -15.22 -7.04
N ALA A 122 11.58 -15.47 -6.99
CA ALA A 122 10.56 -14.44 -7.06
C ALA A 122 10.17 -13.93 -5.66
N THR A 123 9.95 -12.62 -5.56
CA THR A 123 9.26 -12.00 -4.43
C THR A 123 8.32 -10.92 -4.93
N LEU A 124 7.15 -10.83 -4.29
CA LEU A 124 6.15 -9.80 -4.57
C LEU A 124 5.30 -9.58 -3.31
N ASP A 125 5.17 -8.32 -2.90
CA ASP A 125 4.21 -7.87 -1.90
C ASP A 125 3.07 -7.14 -2.65
N GLY A 126 1.82 -7.51 -2.40
CA GLY A 126 0.63 -6.90 -3.02
C GLY A 126 0.51 -5.38 -2.81
N GLY A 127 1.14 -4.82 -1.79
CA GLY A 127 1.31 -3.38 -1.61
C GLY A 127 2.05 -2.68 -2.76
N ASP A 128 2.90 -3.40 -3.51
CA ASP A 128 3.58 -2.87 -4.70
C ASP A 128 2.71 -2.90 -5.96
N VAL A 129 1.52 -3.48 -5.91
CA VAL A 129 0.66 -3.67 -7.08
C VAL A 129 -0.48 -2.66 -7.10
N LEU A 130 -0.47 -1.77 -8.09
CA LEU A 130 -1.55 -0.84 -8.40
C LEU A 130 -2.30 -1.33 -9.64
N PHE A 131 -3.52 -1.83 -9.45
CA PHE A 131 -4.44 -2.15 -10.55
C PHE A 131 -5.36 -0.96 -10.82
N THR A 132 -5.38 -0.49 -12.07
CA THR A 132 -6.13 0.72 -12.45
C THR A 132 -7.52 0.43 -13.03
N GLY A 133 -7.87 -0.85 -13.17
CA GLY A 133 -9.01 -1.30 -13.98
C GLY A 133 -8.66 -1.56 -15.44
N GLN A 134 -7.54 -1.00 -15.92
CA GLN A 134 -7.08 -1.11 -17.31
C GLN A 134 -5.72 -1.81 -17.44
N GLU A 135 -4.86 -1.66 -16.44
CA GLU A 135 -3.50 -2.22 -16.42
C GLU A 135 -2.96 -2.29 -14.99
N PHE A 136 -1.81 -2.95 -14.83
CA PHE A 136 -1.07 -3.01 -13.57
C PHE A 136 0.21 -2.17 -13.64
N PHE A 137 0.43 -1.39 -12.59
CA PHE A 137 1.76 -0.91 -12.25
C PHE A 137 2.32 -1.70 -11.07
N VAL A 138 3.53 -2.21 -11.21
CA VAL A 138 4.19 -3.01 -10.17
C VAL A 138 5.46 -2.29 -9.69
N GLY A 139 5.50 -1.97 -8.40
CA GLY A 139 6.65 -1.40 -7.74
C GLY A 139 7.83 -2.38 -7.71
N LEU A 140 9.00 -1.96 -8.21
CA LEU A 140 10.26 -2.65 -7.92
C LEU A 140 10.85 -2.05 -6.65
N SER A 141 10.75 -2.79 -5.56
CA SER A 141 11.03 -2.35 -4.19
C SER A 141 12.02 -3.31 -3.51
N LYS A 142 12.24 -3.13 -2.20
CA LYS A 142 12.96 -4.13 -1.39
C LYS A 142 12.17 -5.44 -1.23
N ARG A 143 10.87 -5.41 -1.48
CA ARG A 143 9.95 -6.52 -1.27
C ARG A 143 9.56 -7.22 -2.57
N THR A 144 9.45 -6.45 -3.64
CA THR A 144 9.02 -6.94 -4.95
C THR A 144 10.14 -6.84 -5.97
N ASN A 145 10.47 -7.95 -6.62
CA ASN A 145 11.52 -8.02 -7.63
C ASN A 145 10.97 -8.23 -9.05
N GLN A 146 11.84 -8.14 -10.05
CA GLN A 146 11.47 -8.26 -11.46
C GLN A 146 10.79 -9.61 -11.76
N ARG A 147 11.30 -10.70 -11.18
CA ARG A 147 10.73 -12.03 -11.38
C ARG A 147 9.32 -12.15 -10.81
N GLY A 148 9.04 -11.51 -9.67
CA GLY A 148 7.69 -11.42 -9.11
C GLY A 148 6.73 -10.66 -10.02
N ALA A 149 7.18 -9.55 -10.61
CA ALA A 149 6.39 -8.78 -11.57
C ALA A 149 6.10 -9.55 -12.87
N GLU A 150 7.07 -10.32 -13.38
CA GLU A 150 6.88 -11.21 -14.54
C GLU A 150 5.84 -12.29 -14.27
N ILE A 151 5.89 -12.94 -13.11
CA ILE A 151 4.89 -13.96 -12.72
C ILE A 151 3.49 -13.34 -12.62
N LEU A 152 3.38 -12.09 -12.14
CA LEU A 152 2.11 -11.36 -12.14
C LEU A 152 1.60 -11.13 -13.57
N ALA A 153 2.47 -10.71 -14.50
CA ALA A 153 2.10 -10.56 -15.91
C ALA A 153 1.69 -11.89 -16.57
N ASP A 154 2.39 -12.98 -16.26
CA ASP A 154 2.02 -14.33 -16.71
C ASP A 154 0.69 -14.80 -16.14
N THR A 155 0.31 -14.32 -14.95
CA THR A 155 -0.95 -14.67 -14.27
C THR A 155 -2.12 -13.90 -14.86
N PHE A 156 -1.96 -12.60 -15.13
CA PHE A 156 -3.02 -11.70 -15.59
C PHE A 156 -2.77 -11.22 -17.03
N LYS A 157 -2.70 -12.17 -17.97
CA LYS A 157 -2.27 -11.95 -19.36
C LYS A 157 -3.12 -10.97 -20.16
N ASP A 158 -4.36 -10.73 -19.72
CA ASP A 158 -5.30 -9.82 -20.38
C ASP A 158 -5.01 -8.35 -20.07
N TYR A 159 -4.11 -8.07 -19.12
CA TYR A 159 -3.75 -6.72 -18.70
C TYR A 159 -2.27 -6.43 -18.98
N ALA A 160 -1.99 -5.20 -19.41
CA ALA A 160 -0.62 -4.71 -19.47
C ALA A 160 -0.03 -4.62 -18.06
N VAL A 161 1.27 -4.91 -17.94
CA VAL A 161 2.01 -4.81 -16.68
C VAL A 161 3.28 -4.01 -16.90
N SER A 162 3.41 -2.90 -16.18
CA SER A 162 4.56 -2.01 -16.24
C SER A 162 5.21 -1.84 -14.88
N THR A 163 6.54 -1.88 -14.82
CA THR A 163 7.28 -1.79 -13.55
C THR A 163 7.73 -0.38 -13.22
N VAL A 164 7.58 0.05 -11.96
CA VAL A 164 7.92 1.39 -11.48
C VAL A 164 8.98 1.30 -10.38
N PRO A 165 10.14 1.97 -10.47
CA PRO A 165 11.12 1.94 -9.39
C PRO A 165 10.59 2.60 -8.09
N VAL A 166 10.64 1.87 -6.97
CA VAL A 166 10.28 2.37 -5.65
C VAL A 166 11.57 2.61 -4.85
N LYS A 167 12.01 3.87 -4.78
CA LYS A 167 13.26 4.26 -4.08
C LYS A 167 13.02 4.66 -2.63
N ASP A 168 11.93 5.37 -2.39
CA ASP A 168 11.51 5.88 -1.09
C ASP A 168 10.09 5.37 -0.80
N GLY A 169 9.84 4.98 0.44
CA GLY A 169 8.65 4.23 0.82
C GLY A 169 8.89 2.72 0.89
N LEU A 170 7.93 2.01 1.46
CA LEU A 170 7.99 0.56 1.57
C LEU A 170 7.48 -0.12 0.29
N HIS A 171 6.39 0.42 -0.26
CA HIS A 171 5.72 -0.07 -1.45
C HIS A 171 5.33 1.07 -2.39
N LEU A 172 5.00 0.73 -3.65
CA LEU A 172 4.39 1.67 -4.60
C LEU A 172 3.14 2.35 -4.00
N LYS A 173 2.23 1.58 -3.40
CA LYS A 173 1.00 2.13 -2.79
C LYS A 173 1.23 2.83 -1.45
N SER A 174 2.47 2.97 -0.99
CA SER A 174 2.77 3.83 0.16
C SER A 174 2.53 5.31 -0.13
N PHE A 175 2.46 5.71 -1.40
CA PHE A 175 2.23 7.09 -1.81
C PHE A 175 1.20 7.25 -2.93
N CYS A 176 0.49 6.18 -3.31
CA CYS A 176 -0.58 6.24 -4.30
C CYS A 176 -1.62 5.14 -4.13
N SER A 177 -2.80 5.35 -4.73
CA SER A 177 -3.85 4.36 -4.89
C SER A 177 -4.88 4.84 -5.93
N MET A 178 -5.89 4.03 -6.23
CA MET A 178 -7.03 4.47 -7.05
C MET A 178 -8.07 5.15 -6.16
N ALA A 179 -8.41 6.40 -6.47
CA ALA A 179 -9.47 7.16 -5.79
C ALA A 179 -10.80 7.15 -6.55
N GLY A 180 -10.83 6.52 -7.73
CA GLY A 180 -12.00 6.38 -8.59
C GLY A 180 -11.61 5.82 -9.96
N PRO A 181 -12.57 5.56 -10.86
CA PRO A 181 -12.29 5.12 -12.21
C PRO A 181 -11.45 6.18 -12.94
N GLY A 182 -10.25 5.82 -13.39
CA GLY A 182 -9.35 6.75 -14.07
C GLY A 182 -8.70 7.83 -13.17
N LEU A 183 -8.90 7.79 -11.85
CA LEU A 183 -8.39 8.80 -10.91
C LEU A 183 -7.36 8.18 -9.94
N ILE A 184 -6.11 8.61 -10.04
CA ILE A 184 -5.03 8.19 -9.15
C ILE A 184 -4.85 9.21 -8.01
N ALA A 185 -5.02 8.78 -6.76
CA ALA A 185 -4.54 9.54 -5.61
C ALA A 185 -3.01 9.41 -5.54
N ILE A 186 -2.32 10.53 -5.33
CA ILE A 186 -0.85 10.58 -5.36
C ILE A 186 -0.30 11.60 -4.37
N GLY A 187 0.74 11.21 -3.65
CA GLY A 187 1.50 12.10 -2.76
C GLY A 187 2.21 13.26 -3.47
N SER A 188 2.51 14.32 -2.73
CA SER A 188 3.17 15.52 -3.26
C SER A 188 4.69 15.46 -3.25
N SER A 189 5.29 14.45 -2.61
CA SER A 189 6.75 14.32 -2.55
C SER A 189 7.38 14.16 -3.93
N GLU A 190 8.66 14.49 -4.02
CA GLU A 190 9.44 14.31 -5.25
C GLU A 190 9.42 12.84 -5.73
N SER A 191 9.49 11.89 -4.80
CA SER A 191 9.53 10.47 -5.11
C SER A 191 8.17 9.97 -5.62
N ALA A 192 7.07 10.39 -4.99
CA ALA A 192 5.72 10.10 -5.47
C ALA A 192 5.47 10.68 -6.87
N GLN A 193 5.81 11.96 -7.09
CA GLN A 193 5.61 12.61 -8.40
C GLN A 193 6.50 12.01 -9.50
N LYS A 194 7.72 11.56 -9.18
CA LYS A 194 8.58 10.82 -10.14
C LYS A 194 7.99 9.46 -10.50
N ALA A 195 7.46 8.71 -9.53
CA ALA A 195 6.79 7.45 -9.77
C ALA A 195 5.55 7.64 -10.67
N LEU A 196 4.70 8.63 -10.37
CA LEU A 196 3.55 8.99 -11.21
C LEU A 196 3.97 9.32 -12.64
N LYS A 197 4.99 10.17 -12.82
CA LYS A 197 5.48 10.51 -14.16
C LYS A 197 5.95 9.27 -14.93
N THR A 198 6.59 8.33 -14.24
CA THR A 198 7.04 7.06 -14.85
C THR A 198 5.83 6.22 -15.28
N MET A 199 4.81 6.07 -14.43
CA MET A 199 3.56 5.38 -14.77
C MET A 199 2.88 6.01 -16.00
N GLN A 200 2.74 7.34 -16.02
CA GLN A 200 2.14 8.08 -17.12
C GLN A 200 2.92 8.00 -18.43
N GLN A 201 4.24 7.77 -18.39
CA GLN A 201 5.07 7.61 -19.57
C GLN A 201 5.00 6.21 -20.19
N MET A 202 4.67 5.20 -19.37
CA MET A 202 4.56 3.80 -19.81
C MET A 202 3.15 3.42 -20.27
N SER A 203 2.16 4.26 -19.98
CA SER A 203 0.76 3.98 -20.27
C SER A 203 0.26 4.80 -21.47
N ASP A 204 -0.55 4.16 -22.31
CA ASP A 204 -1.33 4.83 -23.35
C ASP A 204 -2.65 5.42 -22.80
N HIS A 205 -3.02 5.07 -21.56
CA HIS A 205 -4.20 5.57 -20.88
C HIS A 205 -3.91 6.91 -20.19
N LYS A 206 -4.90 7.81 -20.26
CA LYS A 206 -4.86 9.07 -19.52
C LYS A 206 -5.56 8.89 -18.18
N TYR A 207 -4.80 9.09 -17.11
CA TYR A 207 -5.31 9.13 -15.75
C TYR A 207 -5.35 10.55 -15.22
N ASP A 208 -6.48 10.92 -14.62
CA ASP A 208 -6.57 12.08 -13.77
C ASP A 208 -5.82 11.83 -12.45
N LYS A 209 -5.41 12.91 -11.79
CA LYS A 209 -4.69 12.81 -10.51
C LYS A 209 -5.35 13.65 -9.43
N LEU A 210 -5.45 13.06 -8.24
CA LEU A 210 -5.78 13.73 -7.00
C LEU A 210 -4.48 13.86 -6.19
N THR A 211 -3.83 15.02 -6.27
CA THR A 211 -2.57 15.24 -5.54
C THR A 211 -2.85 15.63 -4.09
N LEU A 212 -2.27 14.88 -3.16
CA LEU A 212 -2.39 15.09 -1.72
C LEU A 212 -1.08 15.62 -1.14
N PRO A 213 -1.13 16.57 -0.19
CA PRO A 213 0.08 17.09 0.45
C PRO A 213 0.83 16.01 1.22
N ASP A 214 0.11 15.06 1.84
CA ASP A 214 0.70 13.98 2.62
C ASP A 214 0.73 12.69 1.79
N ASP A 215 1.93 12.16 1.51
CA ASP A 215 2.10 10.97 0.66
C ASP A 215 1.27 9.79 1.12
N ALA A 216 1.27 9.52 2.43
CA ALA A 216 0.56 8.39 2.98
C ALA A 216 -0.96 8.51 2.90
N ALA A 217 -1.49 9.73 2.96
CA ALA A 217 -2.91 9.96 2.78
C ALA A 217 -3.39 9.58 1.37
N ALA A 218 -2.47 9.44 0.41
CA ALA A 218 -2.78 8.99 -0.95
C ALA A 218 -3.06 7.50 -1.06
N ASN A 219 -2.87 6.73 0.02
CA ASN A 219 -3.45 5.41 0.12
C ASN A 219 -4.89 5.51 0.65
N CYS A 220 -5.83 5.16 -0.22
CA CYS A 220 -7.27 5.17 0.03
C CYS A 220 -7.91 3.97 -0.68
N VAL A 221 -9.13 3.60 -0.27
CA VAL A 221 -9.85 2.45 -0.84
C VAL A 221 -11.09 2.94 -1.58
N TYR A 222 -11.05 2.88 -2.91
CA TYR A 222 -12.20 3.16 -3.76
C TYR A 222 -13.06 1.91 -3.98
N MET A 223 -14.38 2.08 -3.96
CA MET A 223 -15.35 1.04 -4.29
C MET A 223 -16.53 1.63 -5.06
N ASN A 224 -17.14 0.83 -5.95
CA ASN A 224 -18.40 1.11 -6.61
C ASN A 224 -19.45 0.08 -6.16
N LEU A 225 -20.34 0.49 -5.25
CA LEU A 225 -21.31 -0.42 -4.63
C LEU A 225 -22.73 -0.15 -5.16
N PRO A 226 -23.53 -1.19 -5.50
CA PRO A 226 -24.82 -1.03 -6.17
C PRO A 226 -25.81 -0.04 -5.52
N SER A 227 -25.82 0.04 -4.19
CA SER A 227 -26.72 0.94 -3.43
C SER A 227 -26.08 2.24 -2.94
N LYS A 228 -24.78 2.42 -3.15
CA LYS A 228 -24.01 3.57 -2.60
C LYS A 228 -23.20 4.34 -3.65
N GLY A 229 -23.07 3.80 -4.87
CA GLY A 229 -22.25 4.38 -5.93
C GLY A 229 -20.78 4.40 -5.55
N HIS A 230 -20.11 5.50 -5.90
CA HIS A 230 -18.70 5.75 -5.59
C HIS A 230 -18.50 5.95 -4.09
N VAL A 231 -17.80 5.02 -3.44
CA VAL A 231 -17.39 5.09 -2.03
C VAL A 231 -15.88 5.26 -1.97
N LEU A 232 -15.41 6.09 -1.06
CA LEU A 232 -13.98 6.25 -0.81
C LEU A 232 -13.68 6.21 0.69
N LEU A 233 -12.96 5.18 1.14
CA LEU A 233 -12.35 5.16 2.47
C LEU A 233 -11.06 5.97 2.41
N HIS A 234 -10.88 6.93 3.31
CA HIS A 234 -9.68 7.77 3.35
C HIS A 234 -9.27 8.08 4.79
N CYS A 235 -8.06 8.60 4.97
CA CYS A 235 -7.54 9.00 6.28
C CYS A 235 -8.39 10.10 6.94
N THR A 236 -8.37 10.19 8.27
CA THR A 236 -9.22 11.16 8.96
C THR A 236 -8.63 12.59 8.96
N PRO A 237 -9.47 13.63 9.15
CA PRO A 237 -8.99 15.00 9.32
C PRO A 237 -8.09 15.20 10.54
N GLU A 238 -8.22 14.37 11.58
CA GLU A 238 -7.35 14.38 12.76
C GLU A 238 -5.94 13.87 12.44
N GLU A 239 -5.82 12.97 11.46
CA GLU A 239 -4.54 12.40 11.02
C GLU A 239 -3.84 13.29 10.00
N TYR A 240 -4.55 13.65 8.92
CA TYR A 240 -4.02 14.47 7.83
C TYR A 240 -5.02 15.56 7.45
N PRO A 241 -5.05 16.68 8.20
CA PRO A 241 -6.04 17.74 8.01
C PRO A 241 -6.05 18.31 6.59
N GLU A 242 -4.86 18.51 6.00
CA GLU A 242 -4.75 19.11 4.67
C GLU A 242 -5.12 18.14 3.55
N SER A 243 -4.76 16.85 3.69
CA SER A 243 -5.18 15.82 2.74
C SER A 243 -6.68 15.52 2.82
N ALA A 244 -7.27 15.48 4.02
CA ALA A 244 -8.71 15.31 4.21
C ALA A 244 -9.51 16.41 3.50
N LYS A 245 -9.08 17.68 3.57
CA LYS A 245 -9.68 18.79 2.80
C LYS A 245 -9.62 18.59 1.28
N VAL A 246 -8.63 17.85 0.77
CA VAL A 246 -8.57 17.53 -0.66
C VAL A 246 -9.65 16.50 -1.01
N PHE A 247 -9.82 15.45 -0.21
CA PHE A 247 -10.87 14.45 -0.40
C PHE A 247 -12.28 15.07 -0.34
N GLU A 248 -12.54 16.00 0.59
CA GLU A 248 -13.82 16.70 0.73
C GLU A 248 -14.32 17.42 -0.53
N LYS A 249 -13.43 17.64 -1.52
CA LYS A 249 -13.78 18.22 -2.82
C LYS A 249 -14.44 17.23 -3.77
N LEU A 250 -14.32 15.93 -3.53
CA LEU A 250 -14.94 14.86 -4.33
C LEU A 250 -16.45 14.73 -4.02
N LYS A 251 -17.25 15.64 -4.57
CA LYS A 251 -18.71 15.72 -4.27
C LYS A 251 -19.52 14.53 -4.78
N GLU A 252 -18.98 13.77 -5.72
CA GLU A 252 -19.62 12.60 -6.31
C GLU A 252 -19.34 11.30 -5.52
N HIS A 253 -18.49 11.37 -4.48
CA HIS A 253 -18.12 10.22 -3.66
C HIS A 253 -18.81 10.26 -2.30
N MET A 254 -19.26 9.10 -1.83
CA MET A 254 -19.52 8.86 -0.42
C MET A 254 -18.18 8.69 0.30
N LEU A 255 -17.73 9.78 0.93
CA LEU A 255 -16.49 9.82 1.69
C LEU A 255 -16.69 9.22 3.09
N ILE A 256 -15.80 8.32 3.47
CA ILE A 256 -15.79 7.69 4.79
C ILE A 256 -14.39 7.83 5.38
N PRO A 257 -14.19 8.75 6.33
CA PRO A 257 -12.95 8.82 7.10
C PRO A 257 -12.79 7.55 7.95
N VAL A 258 -11.62 6.91 7.89
CA VAL A 258 -11.29 5.73 8.68
C VAL A 258 -9.94 5.95 9.39
N PRO A 259 -9.90 5.95 10.74
CA PRO A 259 -8.67 6.10 11.50
C PRO A 259 -7.80 4.85 11.37
N ASN A 260 -6.49 5.06 11.33
CA ASN A 260 -5.49 4.00 11.25
C ASN A 260 -4.13 4.43 11.87
N VAL A 261 -4.13 5.41 12.79
CA VAL A 261 -2.95 5.97 13.49
C VAL A 261 -1.93 4.91 13.91
N GLU A 262 -2.39 3.84 14.52
CA GLU A 262 -1.50 2.81 15.05
C GLU A 262 -1.07 1.79 13.98
N GLY A 263 -1.87 1.60 12.93
CA GLY A 263 -1.50 0.87 11.72
C GLY A 263 -0.39 1.56 10.90
N ALA A 264 -0.31 2.89 10.91
CA ALA A 264 0.73 3.61 10.16
C ALA A 264 2.15 3.39 10.66
N ARG A 265 2.30 3.08 11.94
CA ARG A 265 3.61 3.12 12.60
C ARG A 265 4.58 2.06 12.06
N TRP A 266 4.11 1.18 11.18
CA TRP A 266 4.74 -0.08 10.75
C TRP A 266 5.33 -0.07 9.33
N THR A 267 5.39 1.07 8.63
CA THR A 267 6.01 1.14 7.28
C THR A 267 7.48 1.55 7.34
N GLU A 268 8.29 1.20 6.32
CA GLU A 268 9.77 1.27 6.34
C GLU A 268 10.38 2.67 6.03
N ARG A 269 11.46 3.03 6.74
CA ARG A 269 12.31 4.21 6.56
C ARG A 269 13.53 3.71 5.84
N SER A 270 13.78 4.22 4.63
CA SER A 270 15.07 4.01 3.98
C SER A 270 16.17 4.65 4.84
N PRO A 271 17.21 3.92 5.27
CA PRO A 271 18.36 4.58 5.89
C PRO A 271 19.02 5.44 4.81
N ALA A 272 18.96 6.76 4.97
CA ALA A 272 19.83 7.65 4.23
C ALA A 272 21.27 7.12 4.37
N ALA A 273 21.91 6.93 3.22
CA ALA A 273 23.22 6.31 3.06
C ALA A 273 24.21 6.69 4.18
N ARG A 274 24.54 5.76 5.07
CA ARG A 274 25.86 5.76 5.68
C ARG A 274 26.82 5.22 4.62
N PHE A 275 27.38 6.12 3.82
CA PHE A 275 28.69 5.86 3.21
C PHE A 275 29.66 5.61 4.36
N SER A 276 29.87 4.33 4.70
CA SER A 276 31.08 3.93 5.39
C SER A 276 32.20 4.06 4.37
N SER A 277 33.06 5.04 4.55
CA SER A 277 34.34 5.09 3.87
C SER A 277 35.15 3.86 4.29
N VAL A 278 35.05 2.81 3.48
CA VAL A 278 35.99 1.69 3.52
C VAL A 278 37.35 2.24 3.10
N ASN A 279 38.19 2.54 4.08
CA ASN A 279 39.61 2.82 3.87
C ASN A 279 40.28 1.55 3.35
N GLN A 280 40.63 1.53 2.07
CA GLN A 280 41.70 0.69 1.55
C GLN A 280 43.04 1.44 1.64
N PRO A 281 44.16 0.75 1.93
CA PRO A 281 45.43 1.40 2.20
C PRO A 281 46.10 1.84 0.89
N ARG A 282 46.56 3.10 0.83
CA ARG A 282 47.56 3.51 -0.15
C ARG A 282 48.81 4.02 0.53
N SER A 283 49.92 3.50 0.04
CA SER A 283 51.29 3.66 0.48
C SER A 283 51.95 4.95 -0.03
N LYS A 284 52.93 5.44 0.74
CA LYS A 284 54.10 6.30 0.42
C LYS A 284 53.88 7.82 0.28
N GLY A 285 54.65 8.59 1.08
CA GLY A 285 55.18 9.91 0.68
C GLY A 285 55.22 11.02 1.75
N ALA A 286 56.29 11.05 2.56
CA ALA A 286 57.02 12.17 3.17
C ALA A 286 56.51 13.67 3.17
N VAL A 287 56.29 14.21 4.40
CA VAL A 287 56.79 15.46 5.12
C VAL A 287 56.62 16.89 4.47
N PRO A 288 56.56 18.04 5.22
CA PRO A 288 55.65 18.48 6.31
C PRO A 288 55.14 19.98 6.20
N GLU A 289 54.49 20.46 7.27
CA GLU A 289 54.35 21.85 7.78
C GLU A 289 53.31 22.82 7.19
N ALA A 290 52.33 23.23 8.04
CA ALA A 290 52.29 24.55 8.68
C ALA A 290 50.92 24.82 9.37
N HIS A 291 50.95 25.17 10.67
CA HIS A 291 49.87 25.91 11.35
C HIS A 291 50.17 27.42 11.28
N PRO A 292 49.14 28.29 11.30
CA PRO A 292 48.81 28.94 12.58
C PRO A 292 47.30 29.09 12.84
N ALA A 293 46.99 29.48 14.08
CA ALA A 293 45.69 29.48 14.75
C ALA A 293 44.87 30.79 14.53
N PRO A 294 43.91 31.19 15.41
CA PRO A 294 42.47 31.13 15.14
C PRO A 294 41.82 32.53 15.02
N CYS A 295 40.70 32.63 14.29
CA CYS A 295 39.82 33.80 14.36
C CYS A 295 38.42 33.40 14.84
N THR A 296 38.19 33.68 16.11
CA THR A 296 36.87 33.87 16.73
C THR A 296 36.20 35.09 16.12
N HIS A 297 35.00 34.98 15.56
CA HIS A 297 33.97 36.03 15.63
C HIS A 297 32.58 35.38 15.67
N ALA A 298 31.86 35.79 16.69
CA ALA A 298 30.54 35.33 17.06
C ALA A 298 29.47 35.77 16.05
N PHE A 299 28.61 34.84 15.66
CA PHE A 299 27.22 35.16 15.32
C PHE A 299 26.30 34.32 16.22
N LYS A 300 25.79 34.99 17.25
CA LYS A 300 24.64 34.56 18.03
C LYS A 300 23.37 34.89 17.26
N THR A 301 22.69 33.89 16.74
CA THR A 301 21.22 33.83 16.67
C THR A 301 20.85 32.35 16.56
N GLY A 302 20.73 31.70 17.72
CA GLY A 302 20.16 30.36 17.82
C GLY A 302 18.65 30.44 17.54
N ARG A 303 18.26 30.21 16.29
CA ARG A 303 17.00 29.53 15.99
C ARG A 303 17.36 28.08 15.71
N LEU A 304 17.06 27.22 16.67
CA LEU A 304 16.92 25.79 16.45
C LEU A 304 15.70 25.61 15.54
N ASP A 305 15.90 25.74 14.24
CA ASP A 305 14.98 25.19 13.25
C ASP A 305 15.19 23.68 13.24
N ALA A 306 14.75 23.04 14.32
CA ALA A 306 14.44 21.63 14.33
C ALA A 306 13.14 21.48 13.52
N PHE A 307 13.25 21.49 12.19
CA PHE A 307 12.24 20.91 11.31
C PHE A 307 12.24 19.40 11.57
N LEU A 308 11.53 19.06 12.64
CA LEU A 308 11.24 17.74 13.09
C LEU A 308 10.16 17.19 12.14
N CYS A 309 10.57 16.81 10.92
CA CYS A 309 9.72 16.12 9.96
C CYS A 309 9.39 14.72 10.49
N TYR A 310 8.43 14.65 11.40
CA TYR A 310 7.71 13.44 11.78
C TYR A 310 6.67 13.17 10.70
N TRP A 311 6.97 12.24 9.79
CA TRP A 311 6.01 11.77 8.79
C TRP A 311 5.74 10.29 9.06
N ILE A 312 4.53 10.06 9.57
CA ILE A 312 3.91 8.77 9.88
C ILE A 312 3.07 8.41 8.64
N MET A 313 2.97 7.14 8.23
CA MET A 313 2.33 6.74 6.95
C MET A 313 1.28 5.61 7.10
N ILE A 314 0.01 5.84 6.73
CA ILE A 314 -1.19 4.99 6.95
C ILE A 314 -1.85 4.42 5.67
N MET A 315 -2.55 3.29 5.87
CA MET A 315 -3.48 2.51 5.03
C MET A 315 -2.84 1.35 4.24
N THR A 316 -2.24 0.39 4.94
CA THR A 316 -2.08 -0.98 4.40
C THR A 316 -3.00 -1.96 5.13
N MET A 317 -3.87 -1.43 6.00
CA MET A 317 -4.89 -2.24 6.63
C MET A 317 -6.02 -2.44 5.65
N MET A 318 -6.06 -3.70 5.22
CA MET A 318 -7.23 -4.41 4.77
C MET A 318 -7.62 -4.13 3.32
N MET A 319 -7.84 -5.25 2.64
CA MET A 319 -9.06 -5.54 1.89
C MET A 319 -8.74 -6.10 0.51
N PHE A 320 -9.05 -7.39 0.34
CA PHE A 320 -9.32 -7.96 -0.97
C PHE A 320 -10.78 -7.83 -1.25
N ILE A 321 -11.16 -7.45 -2.45
CA ILE A 321 -12.57 -7.33 -2.76
C ILE A 321 -12.90 -8.04 -4.06
N ILE A 322 -13.76 -9.05 -3.96
CA ILE A 322 -14.11 -9.91 -5.09
C ILE A 322 -15.35 -9.34 -5.76
N GLY A 323 -15.26 -8.96 -7.03
CA GLY A 323 -16.42 -8.72 -7.87
C GLY A 323 -16.85 -10.03 -8.53
N ARG A 324 -18.02 -10.57 -8.16
CA ARG A 324 -18.72 -11.52 -9.03
C ARG A 324 -19.89 -10.80 -9.69
N PRO A 325 -20.14 -11.00 -10.99
CA PRO A 325 -21.47 -10.76 -11.54
C PRO A 325 -22.45 -11.71 -10.84
N GLU A 326 -23.58 -11.21 -10.36
CA GLU A 326 -24.70 -12.08 -9.97
C GLU A 326 -25.07 -12.96 -11.18
N ALA A 327 -25.10 -14.27 -10.99
CA ALA A 327 -25.69 -15.16 -11.96
C ALA A 327 -27.21 -14.94 -11.93
N ASP A 328 -27.78 -14.49 -13.05
CA ASP A 328 -29.22 -14.29 -13.26
C ASP A 328 -30.05 -15.42 -12.65
N SER A 329 -30.76 -15.13 -11.55
CA SER A 329 -31.74 -16.03 -10.94
C SER A 329 -33.11 -15.98 -11.65
N VAL A 330 -33.15 -15.68 -12.95
CA VAL A 330 -34.38 -15.56 -13.74
C VAL A 330 -34.58 -16.80 -14.60
N LEU A 331 -34.78 -17.97 -14.00
CA LEU A 331 -35.39 -19.13 -14.66
C LEU A 331 -35.96 -20.08 -13.60
N ARG A 332 -37.12 -19.72 -13.03
CA ARG A 332 -38.05 -20.67 -12.36
C ARG A 332 -39.36 -19.99 -11.95
N GLN A 333 -40.14 -19.50 -12.92
CA GLN A 333 -41.61 -19.49 -12.84
C GLN A 333 -42.18 -19.58 -14.27
N SER A 334 -42.42 -20.82 -14.69
CA SER A 334 -43.37 -21.20 -15.75
C SER A 334 -44.02 -22.50 -15.33
#